data_AF-A0A536W212-F1
#
_entry.id   AF-A0A536W212-F1
#
_cell.length_a   1.000
_cell.length_b   1.000
_cell.length_c   1.000
_cell.angle_alpha   90.00
_cell.angle_beta   90.00
_cell.angle_gamma   90.00
#
_symmetry.space_group_name_H-M   'P 1'
#
loop_
_entity.id
_entity.type
_entity.pdbx_description
1 polymer ?
#
loop_
_entity_poly.entity_id
_entity_poly.type
_entity_poly.pdbx_seq_one_letter_code
_entity_poly.pdbx_strand_id
1 'polypeptide(L)'
;MDSKPKIGCSPNGPYYLLNDMEVRPVPNLRRASGEACANVRAVALCRCGASKNKPFCDGTHSVIGFKDTKTADPSKDRRESYAGKRITILDNRSICAHAGFCTDELKSVFRMHEEPWIAPDEADVEEIVATIRKCPSGALSY
;
A
#
# COMPACT_ATOMS: atom_id res chain seq x y z
N MET A 1 17.30 -19.78 -17.10
CA MET A 1 17.12 -18.39 -16.62
C MET A 1 15.75 -18.31 -16.01
N ASP A 2 15.61 -18.57 -14.71
CA ASP A 2 14.28 -18.70 -14.08
C ASP A 2 14.30 -18.33 -12.59
N SER A 3 15.13 -17.34 -12.21
CA SER A 3 15.04 -16.77 -10.87
C SER A 3 13.84 -15.83 -10.81
N LYS A 4 12.84 -16.18 -10.01
CA LYS A 4 11.70 -15.30 -9.74
C LYS A 4 12.20 -13.91 -9.27
N PRO A 5 11.67 -12.82 -9.83
CA PRO A 5 11.98 -11.48 -9.36
C PRO A 5 11.74 -11.34 -7.86
N LYS A 6 12.61 -10.59 -7.17
CA LYS A 6 12.50 -10.29 -5.75
C LYS A 6 12.33 -8.78 -5.55
N ILE A 7 11.56 -8.41 -4.53
CA ILE A 7 11.44 -7.02 -4.09
C ILE A 7 12.11 -6.90 -2.71
N GLY A 8 13.17 -6.11 -2.63
CA GLY A 8 13.77 -5.69 -1.36
C GLY A 8 13.17 -4.35 -0.91
N CYS A 9 13.02 -4.16 0.39
CA CYS A 9 12.61 -2.89 0.97
C CYS A 9 13.78 -2.33 1.78
N SER A 10 14.32 -1.18 1.37
CA SER A 10 15.40 -0.54 2.13
C SER A 10 14.84 0.34 3.25
N PRO A 11 15.42 0.32 4.47
CA PRO A 11 14.97 1.17 5.56
C PRO A 11 14.93 2.64 5.15
N ASN A 12 13.81 3.32 5.40
CA ASN A 12 13.61 4.74 5.04
C ASN A 12 13.88 5.08 3.56
N GLY A 13 13.91 4.09 2.67
CA GLY A 13 14.40 4.23 1.30
C GLY A 13 13.50 3.57 0.25
N PRO A 14 14.00 3.40 -0.98
CA PRO A 14 13.23 2.81 -2.08
C PRO A 14 12.94 1.31 -1.89
N TYR A 15 12.06 0.81 -2.75
CA TYR A 15 12.03 -0.62 -3.07
C TYR A 15 13.10 -0.94 -4.10
N TYR A 16 13.71 -2.12 -4.01
CA TYR A 16 14.65 -2.64 -5.00
C TYR A 16 14.03 -3.84 -5.72
N LEU A 17 13.76 -3.70 -7.02
CA LEU A 17 13.42 -4.83 -7.87
C LEU A 17 14.72 -5.52 -8.32
N LEU A 18 14.86 -6.78 -7.92
CA LEU A 18 16.01 -7.65 -8.18
C LEU A 18 15.56 -8.78 -9.11
N ASN A 19 15.88 -8.66 -10.39
CA ASN A 19 15.53 -9.67 -11.40
C ASN A 19 16.62 -10.74 -11.55
N ASP A 20 17.86 -10.34 -11.35
CA ASP A 20 19.05 -11.16 -11.47
C ASP A 20 19.86 -10.96 -10.19
N MET A 21 20.15 -12.05 -9.48
CA MET A 21 20.91 -12.04 -8.23
C MET A 21 22.40 -12.32 -8.45
N GLU A 22 22.84 -12.48 -9.69
CA GLU A 22 24.25 -12.66 -10.03
C GLU A 22 25.06 -11.41 -9.64
N VAL A 23 26.11 -11.64 -8.86
CA VAL A 23 27.10 -10.61 -8.54
C VAL A 23 28.01 -10.45 -9.75
N ARG A 24 28.01 -9.26 -10.34
CA ARG A 24 28.81 -8.94 -11.53
C ARG A 24 29.80 -7.83 -11.22
N PRO A 25 31.03 -7.89 -11.77
CA PRO A 25 31.97 -6.77 -11.69
C PRO A 25 31.33 -5.51 -12.27
N VAL A 26 31.49 -4.39 -11.57
CA VAL A 26 31.11 -3.08 -12.07
C VAL A 26 32.26 -2.58 -12.93
N PRO A 27 32.06 -2.41 -14.25
CA PRO A 27 33.13 -1.96 -15.13
C PRO A 27 33.71 -0.64 -14.63
N ASN A 28 35.03 -0.54 -14.67
CA ASN A 28 35.79 0.67 -14.32
C ASN A 28 35.67 1.13 -12.84
N LEU A 29 35.14 0.29 -11.93
CA LEU A 29 35.09 0.59 -10.50
C LEU A 29 35.98 -0.37 -9.70
N ARG A 30 36.95 0.19 -8.98
CA ARG A 30 37.89 -0.57 -8.14
C ARG A 30 37.93 -0.02 -6.72
N ARG A 31 38.21 -0.90 -5.76
CA ARG A 31 38.53 -0.53 -4.38
C ARG A 31 39.91 0.13 -4.31
N ALA A 32 40.20 0.79 -3.19
CA ALA A 32 41.53 1.34 -2.92
C ALA A 32 42.64 0.27 -2.97
N SER A 33 42.32 -0.99 -2.67
CA SER A 33 43.23 -2.14 -2.79
C SER A 33 43.51 -2.57 -4.24
N GLY A 34 42.84 -2.00 -5.24
CA GLY A 34 42.90 -2.41 -6.65
C GLY A 34 41.93 -3.52 -7.05
N GLU A 35 41.29 -4.18 -6.08
CA GLU A 35 40.26 -5.20 -6.29
C GLU A 35 39.05 -4.63 -7.05
N ALA A 36 38.48 -5.40 -7.99
CA ALA A 36 37.27 -5.00 -8.70
C ALA A 36 36.07 -4.91 -7.75
N CYS A 37 35.29 -3.84 -7.87
CA CYS A 37 33.99 -3.78 -7.20
C CYS A 37 32.98 -4.63 -7.98
N ALA A 38 32.09 -5.31 -7.26
CA ALA A 38 31.02 -6.09 -7.86
C ALA A 38 29.71 -5.86 -7.11
N ASN A 39 28.59 -5.92 -7.82
CA ASN A 39 27.26 -5.78 -7.23
C ASN A 39 26.20 -6.60 -7.98
N VAL A 40 25.03 -6.70 -7.36
CA VAL A 40 23.80 -7.16 -8.01
C VAL A 40 23.12 -5.96 -8.66
N ARG A 41 22.58 -6.13 -9.87
CA ARG A 41 21.82 -5.07 -10.55
C ARG A 41 20.40 -4.99 -9.98
N ALA A 42 19.98 -3.79 -9.61
CA ALA A 42 18.66 -3.52 -9.06
C ALA A 42 18.04 -2.29 -9.71
N VAL A 43 16.70 -2.27 -9.79
CA VAL A 43 15.93 -1.06 -10.12
C VAL A 43 15.37 -0.48 -8.83
N ALA A 44 15.69 0.77 -8.52
CA ALA A 44 15.17 1.47 -7.36
C ALA A 44 13.81 2.13 -7.68
N LEU A 45 12.75 1.70 -7.01
CA LEU A 45 11.39 2.23 -7.15
C LEU A 45 11.04 3.15 -5.98
N CYS A 46 10.39 4.27 -6.28
CA CYS A 46 9.99 5.25 -5.27
C CYS A 46 8.98 4.63 -4.29
N ARG A 47 9.29 4.74 -3.00
CA ARG A 47 8.41 4.34 -1.90
C ARG A 47 7.87 5.52 -1.10
N CYS A 48 8.59 6.64 -1.08
CA CYS A 48 8.23 7.82 -0.28
C CYS A 48 7.11 8.69 -0.89
N GLY A 49 6.68 8.41 -2.13
CA GLY A 49 5.65 9.20 -2.83
C GLY A 49 6.12 10.56 -3.37
N ALA A 50 7.33 11.03 -3.05
CA ALA A 50 7.78 12.38 -3.37
C ALA A 50 8.74 12.50 -4.57
N SER A 51 9.18 11.39 -5.18
CA SER A 51 10.09 11.46 -6.33
C SER A 51 9.50 12.27 -7.50
N LYS A 52 10.34 13.02 -8.20
CA LYS A 52 10.02 13.72 -9.45
C LYS A 52 10.21 12.83 -10.69
N ASN A 53 10.80 11.65 -10.53
CA ASN A 53 11.05 10.68 -11.60
C ASN A 53 10.29 9.36 -11.39
N LYS A 54 9.03 9.44 -10.95
CA LYS A 54 8.20 8.26 -10.70
C LYS A 54 8.07 7.40 -11.97
N PRO A 55 8.07 6.06 -11.85
CA PRO A 55 8.01 5.27 -10.61
C PRO A 55 9.38 5.05 -9.95
N PHE A 56 10.46 5.58 -10.50
CA PHE A 56 11.82 5.37 -10.00
C PHE A 56 12.15 6.25 -8.81
N CYS A 57 13.11 5.83 -8.00
CA CYS A 57 13.66 6.64 -6.92
C CYS A 57 14.75 7.59 -7.46
N ASP A 58 14.68 8.85 -7.07
CA ASP A 58 15.65 9.91 -7.41
C ASP A 58 16.41 10.45 -6.17
N GLY A 59 16.28 9.78 -5.02
CA GLY A 59 16.91 10.21 -3.77
C GLY A 59 16.10 11.21 -2.94
N THR A 60 14.95 11.70 -3.41
CA THR A 60 14.11 12.65 -2.65
C THR A 60 13.75 12.17 -1.25
N HIS A 61 13.62 10.85 -1.03
CA HIS A 61 13.31 10.26 0.27
C HIS A 61 14.30 10.69 1.38
N SER A 62 15.59 10.83 1.07
CA SER A 62 16.60 11.24 2.05
C SER A 62 16.46 12.72 2.39
N VAL A 63 16.09 13.55 1.41
CA VAL A 63 15.93 15.00 1.57
C VAL A 63 14.70 15.32 2.43
N ILE A 64 13.58 14.62 2.22
CA ILE A 64 12.34 14.85 2.97
C ILE A 64 12.29 14.11 4.32
N GLY A 65 13.35 13.38 4.66
CA GLY A 65 13.39 12.58 5.89
C GLY A 65 12.29 11.51 5.95
N PHE A 66 12.00 10.85 4.82
CA PHE A 66 11.01 9.77 4.79
C PHE A 66 11.34 8.72 5.85
N LYS A 67 10.34 8.35 6.66
CA LYS A 67 10.44 7.28 7.64
C LYS A 67 9.44 6.19 7.33
N ASP A 68 9.89 4.94 7.35
CA ASP A 68 9.01 3.78 7.12
C ASP A 68 8.47 3.14 8.39
N THR A 69 8.78 3.72 9.55
CA THR A 69 8.14 3.39 10.81
C THR A 69 6.63 3.53 10.68
N LYS A 70 5.87 2.50 11.08
CA LYS A 70 4.40 2.55 11.14
C LYS A 70 4.00 3.63 12.15
N THR A 71 3.55 4.79 11.65
CA THR A 71 3.06 5.91 12.47
C THR A 71 1.56 5.86 12.74
N ALA A 72 0.85 4.92 12.11
CA ALA A 72 -0.57 4.73 12.36
C ALA A 72 -0.79 4.37 13.84
N ASP A 73 -1.71 5.10 14.49
CA ASP A 73 -2.13 4.86 15.85
C ASP A 73 -2.80 3.49 15.98
N PRO A 74 -2.17 2.50 16.64
CA PRO A 74 -2.71 1.15 16.74
C PRO A 74 -4.04 1.10 17.50
N SER A 75 -4.34 2.09 18.36
CA SER A 75 -5.59 2.15 19.10
C SER A 75 -6.80 2.40 18.19
N LYS A 76 -6.57 2.93 16.98
CA LYS A 76 -7.60 3.13 15.96
C LYS A 76 -7.86 1.88 15.13
N ASP A 77 -6.99 0.87 15.21
CA ASP A 77 -7.14 -0.40 14.50
C ASP A 77 -8.21 -1.26 15.17
N ARG A 78 -9.48 -0.94 14.86
CA ARG A 78 -10.67 -1.57 15.41
C ARG A 78 -11.73 -1.70 14.33
N ARG A 79 -12.41 -2.85 14.31
CA ARG A 79 -13.62 -3.06 13.51
C ARG A 79 -14.84 -2.56 14.28
N GLU A 80 -15.57 -1.63 13.70
CA GLU A 80 -16.89 -1.20 14.14
C GLU A 80 -17.95 -2.01 13.39
N SER A 81 -19.04 -2.35 14.09
CA SER A 81 -20.10 -3.20 13.55
C SER A 81 -21.38 -2.38 13.36
N TYR A 82 -21.95 -2.48 12.16
CA TYR A 82 -23.21 -1.85 11.78
C TYR A 82 -24.20 -2.97 11.46
N ALA A 83 -25.04 -3.30 12.44
CA ALA A 83 -26.02 -4.38 12.31
C ALA A 83 -27.26 -3.90 11.53
N GLY A 84 -27.59 -4.57 10.43
CA GLY A 84 -28.87 -4.47 9.76
C GLY A 84 -29.72 -5.72 9.97
N LYS A 85 -30.89 -5.75 9.33
CA LYS A 85 -31.86 -6.85 9.42
C LYS A 85 -31.35 -8.13 8.73
N ARG A 86 -30.60 -7.98 7.63
CA ARG A 86 -30.15 -9.09 6.78
C ARG A 86 -28.63 -9.26 6.70
N ILE A 87 -27.86 -8.23 7.09
CA ILE A 87 -26.40 -8.21 7.01
C ILE A 87 -25.84 -7.32 8.11
N THR A 88 -24.67 -7.70 8.65
CA THR A 88 -23.86 -6.83 9.50
C THR A 88 -22.67 -6.38 8.69
N ILE A 89 -22.46 -5.07 8.59
CA ILE A 89 -21.30 -4.50 7.90
C ILE A 89 -20.24 -4.15 8.95
N LEU A 90 -19.00 -4.54 8.70
CA LEU A 90 -17.85 -4.23 9.54
C LEU A 90 -16.97 -3.18 8.85
N ASP A 91 -16.61 -2.12 9.56
CA ASP A 91 -15.69 -1.08 9.09
C ASP A 91 -14.47 -0.97 10.02
N ASN A 92 -13.28 -1.09 9.46
CA ASN A 92 -12.04 -0.67 10.09
C ASN A 92 -11.47 0.53 9.33
N ARG A 93 -11.93 1.72 9.71
CA ARG A 93 -11.55 2.96 9.05
C ARG A 93 -10.05 3.26 9.13
N SER A 94 -9.32 2.71 10.10
CA SER A 94 -7.87 2.94 10.24
C SER A 94 -7.02 2.34 9.11
N ILE A 95 -7.52 1.30 8.43
CA ILE A 95 -6.84 0.66 7.30
C ILE A 95 -7.42 1.10 5.95
N CYS A 96 -8.37 2.03 5.93
CA CYS A 96 -9.01 2.48 4.69
C CYS A 96 -7.98 3.05 3.70
N ALA A 97 -8.03 2.58 2.45
CA ALA A 97 -7.21 3.14 1.37
C ALA A 97 -7.82 4.40 0.73
N HIS A 98 -9.01 4.83 1.17
CA HIS A 98 -9.75 5.97 0.62
C HIS A 98 -9.97 5.90 -0.91
N ALA A 99 -10.18 4.69 -1.43
CA ALA A 99 -10.34 4.45 -2.88
C ALA A 99 -11.69 4.95 -3.45
N GLY A 100 -12.67 5.27 -2.61
CA GLY A 100 -13.94 5.89 -3.03
C GLY A 100 -15.06 4.92 -3.44
N PHE A 101 -14.77 3.65 -3.77
CA PHE A 101 -15.80 2.71 -4.28
C PHE A 101 -17.09 2.64 -3.46
N CYS A 102 -17.00 2.59 -2.12
CA CYS A 102 -18.18 2.51 -1.26
C CYS A 102 -19.05 3.77 -1.33
N THR A 103 -18.43 4.94 -1.18
CA THR A 103 -19.11 6.23 -1.16
C THR A 103 -19.50 6.74 -2.53
N ASP A 104 -18.84 6.27 -3.59
CA ASP A 104 -19.13 6.74 -4.94
C ASP A 104 -20.24 5.90 -5.57
N GLU A 105 -20.27 4.59 -5.28
CA GLU A 105 -21.19 3.65 -5.91
C GLU A 105 -22.45 3.32 -5.09
N LEU A 106 -22.39 3.34 -3.75
CA LEU A 106 -23.52 2.94 -2.89
C LEU A 106 -23.77 3.92 -1.74
N LYS A 107 -24.05 5.18 -2.10
CA LYS A 107 -24.30 6.31 -1.18
C LYS A 107 -25.48 6.11 -0.24
N SER A 108 -26.46 5.29 -0.60
CA SER A 108 -27.60 4.98 0.28
C SER A 108 -27.14 4.25 1.56
N VAL A 109 -26.09 3.42 1.44
CA VAL A 109 -25.51 2.63 2.52
C VAL A 109 -24.29 3.31 3.14
N PHE A 110 -23.36 3.85 2.36
CA PHE A 110 -22.11 4.46 2.85
C PHE A 110 -22.16 6.00 2.73
N ARG A 111 -22.53 6.67 3.82
CA ARG A 111 -22.99 8.07 3.82
C ARG A 111 -21.93 9.03 4.33
N MET A 112 -21.21 9.69 3.43
CA MET A 112 -20.27 10.75 3.82
C MET A 112 -20.96 11.86 4.60
N HIS A 113 -20.38 12.19 5.76
CA HIS A 113 -20.81 13.27 6.64
C HIS A 113 -22.16 13.05 7.35
N GLU A 114 -22.64 11.80 7.42
CA GLU A 114 -23.84 11.43 8.16
C GLU A 114 -23.53 10.39 9.25
N GLU A 115 -24.33 10.39 10.33
CA GLU A 115 -24.26 9.40 11.41
C GLU A 115 -25.65 8.73 11.60
N PRO A 116 -25.75 7.39 11.57
CA PRO A 116 -24.65 6.43 11.37
C PRO A 116 -24.09 6.49 9.93
N TRP A 117 -22.76 6.44 9.83
CA TRP A 117 -22.03 6.44 8.55
C TRP A 117 -22.42 5.28 7.63
N ILE A 118 -22.79 4.11 8.19
CA ILE A 118 -23.26 2.95 7.44
C ILE A 118 -24.71 2.65 7.80
N ALA A 119 -25.55 2.51 6.78
CA ALA A 119 -26.95 2.13 6.91
C ALA A 119 -27.21 0.80 6.16
N PRO A 120 -27.04 -0.36 6.82
CA PRO A 120 -27.05 -1.66 6.16
C PRO A 120 -28.40 -2.11 5.57
N ASP A 121 -29.48 -1.41 5.91
CA ASP A 121 -30.85 -1.75 5.48
C ASP A 121 -31.32 -0.97 4.24
N GLU A 122 -30.45 -0.15 3.64
CA GLU A 122 -30.82 0.84 2.59
C GLU A 122 -30.47 0.40 1.17
N ALA A 123 -30.08 -0.86 1.01
CA ALA A 123 -29.87 -1.51 -0.27
C ALA A 123 -30.05 -3.03 -0.13
N ASP A 124 -30.04 -3.74 -1.26
CA ASP A 124 -30.04 -5.20 -1.22
C ASP A 124 -28.68 -5.76 -0.80
N VAL A 125 -28.72 -6.91 -0.11
CA VAL A 125 -27.52 -7.57 0.43
C VAL A 125 -26.51 -7.86 -0.68
N GLU A 126 -26.98 -8.22 -1.88
CA GLU A 126 -26.12 -8.50 -3.02
C GLU A 126 -25.35 -7.25 -3.49
N GLU A 127 -26.02 -6.10 -3.53
CA GLU A 127 -25.40 -4.81 -3.89
C GLU A 127 -24.35 -4.41 -2.84
N ILE A 128 -24.70 -4.53 -1.56
CA ILE A 128 -23.78 -4.26 -0.44
C ILE A 128 -22.53 -5.13 -0.55
N VAL A 129 -22.70 -6.44 -0.73
CA VAL A 129 -21.59 -7.41 -0.87
C VAL A 129 -20.73 -7.08 -2.10
N ALA A 130 -21.35 -6.76 -3.23
CA ALA A 130 -20.64 -6.39 -4.45
C ALA A 130 -19.78 -5.14 -4.25
N THR A 131 -20.30 -4.12 -3.56
CA THR A 131 -19.56 -2.89 -3.24
C THR A 131 -18.45 -3.16 -2.23
N ILE A 132 -18.69 -3.93 -1.15
CA ILE A 132 -17.67 -4.24 -0.14
C ILE A 132 -16.49 -5.00 -0.76
N ARG A 133 -16.73 -5.92 -1.69
CA ARG A 133 -15.67 -6.67 -2.39
C ARG A 133 -14.73 -5.81 -3.23
N LYS A 134 -15.13 -4.58 -3.56
CA LYS A 134 -14.27 -3.60 -4.25
C LYS A 134 -13.31 -2.88 -3.31
N CYS A 135 -13.45 -3.03 -1.98
CA CYS A 135 -12.58 -2.38 -1.00
C CYS A 135 -11.15 -2.95 -1.06
N PRO A 136 -10.16 -2.20 -1.59
CA PRO A 136 -8.83 -2.76 -1.82
C PRO A 136 -8.02 -2.96 -0.54
N SER A 137 -8.37 -2.22 0.53
CA SER A 137 -7.73 -2.35 1.83
C SER A 137 -8.33 -3.45 2.71
N GLY A 138 -9.53 -3.95 2.38
CA GLY A 138 -10.31 -4.79 3.31
C GLY A 138 -10.80 -4.03 4.55
N ALA A 139 -10.88 -2.69 4.48
CA ALA A 139 -11.47 -1.89 5.57
C ALA A 139 -12.95 -2.24 5.78
N LEU A 140 -13.66 -2.55 4.69
CA LEU A 140 -15.03 -3.06 4.75
C LEU A 140 -15.04 -4.59 4.67
N SER A 141 -15.86 -5.21 5.50
CA SER A 141 -16.20 -6.64 5.45
C SER A 141 -17.63 -6.87 5.96
N TYR A 142 -18.13 -8.10 5.90
CA TYR A 142 -19.46 -8.50 6.36
C TYR A 142 -19.45 -9.93 6.91
#